data_AF-A0A935SRZ2-F1
#
_entry.id   AF-A0A935SRZ2-F1
#
_cell.length_a   1.000
_cell.length_b   1.000
_cell.length_c   1.000
_cell.angle_alpha   90.00
_cell.angle_beta   90.00
_cell.angle_gamma   90.00
#
_symmetry.space_group_name_H-M   'P 1'
#
loop_
_entity.id
_entity.type
_entity.pdbx_description
1 polymer ?
#
loop_
_entity_poly.entity_id
_entity_poly.type
_entity_poly.pdbx_seq_one_letter_code
_entity_poly.pdbx_strand_id
1 'polypeptide(L)'
;MNIKLKNLTAIIILSAGLLITACNDTKNDTQHPKTTDTIVNKSDTENTNVNKPIVVRPPILNITDTLSTKKIVLVIKDSASTQEGISIKLAEIYGNKLKEVISKNRLQVVGPPMAWYQTQEAPFFFEAGLPVDKKPVALSPKIKVKEIGIDSVVVVHFYGPYQLTYMAYEAVKERMKANKRTPTGAPYEIYVSDPIDKDGKPVDPYKVQTDIVFPRKSN
;
A
#
# COMPACT_ATOMS: atom_id res chain seq x y z
N MET A 1 -4.12 -41.84 -38.83
CA MET A 1 -3.48 -42.14 -40.13
C MET A 1 -2.31 -41.18 -40.32
N ASN A 2 -1.07 -41.73 -40.33
CA ASN A 2 0.24 -41.19 -40.80
C ASN A 2 0.77 -39.87 -40.16
N ILE A 3 1.77 -39.86 -39.26
CA ILE A 3 3.22 -40.21 -39.28
C ILE A 3 4.14 -39.13 -39.91
N LYS A 4 5.08 -38.61 -39.08
CA LYS A 4 6.55 -38.33 -39.24
C LYS A 4 6.92 -37.18 -38.27
N LEU A 5 7.74 -37.26 -37.23
CA LEU A 5 9.02 -37.91 -36.87
C LEU A 5 10.24 -37.54 -37.74
N LYS A 6 11.29 -37.04 -37.05
CA LYS A 6 12.74 -36.82 -37.39
C LYS A 6 13.13 -35.32 -37.44
N ASN A 7 14.22 -34.77 -36.84
CA ASN A 7 15.52 -35.22 -36.29
C ASN A 7 15.94 -34.21 -35.17
N LEU A 8 16.56 -34.50 -34.02
CA LEU A 8 17.93 -34.94 -33.67
C LEU A 8 19.11 -34.20 -34.35
N THR A 9 19.80 -33.34 -33.61
CA THR A 9 21.28 -33.24 -33.56
C THR A 9 21.74 -32.35 -32.40
N ALA A 10 22.68 -32.88 -31.60
CA ALA A 10 23.39 -32.21 -30.54
C ALA A 10 24.80 -31.86 -31.04
N ILE A 11 25.34 -30.67 -30.72
CA ILE A 11 26.78 -30.39 -30.78
C ILE A 11 27.18 -29.49 -29.59
N ILE A 12 28.08 -30.05 -28.78
CA ILE A 12 28.92 -29.45 -27.74
C ILE A 12 30.04 -28.65 -28.43
N ILE A 13 30.46 -27.49 -27.89
CA ILE A 13 31.88 -27.10 -27.85
C ILE A 13 32.12 -26.11 -26.69
N LEU A 14 33.02 -26.56 -25.82
CA LEU A 14 33.72 -25.92 -24.72
C LEU A 14 34.89 -25.10 -25.30
N SER A 15 35.14 -23.86 -24.85
CA SER A 15 36.50 -23.31 -24.92
C SER A 15 36.74 -22.27 -23.83
N ALA A 16 37.71 -22.61 -22.98
CA ALA A 16 38.36 -21.76 -22.01
C ALA A 16 39.47 -20.96 -22.71
N GLY A 17 39.71 -19.73 -22.24
CA GLY A 17 40.85 -18.90 -22.63
C GLY A 17 41.33 -18.08 -21.44
N LEU A 18 42.34 -18.60 -20.74
CA LEU A 18 43.19 -17.90 -19.79
C LEU A 18 44.47 -17.50 -20.55
N LEU A 19 45.00 -16.29 -20.36
CA LEU A 19 46.44 -15.94 -20.40
C LEU A 19 46.58 -14.50 -19.80
N ILE A 20 47.12 -14.29 -18.57
CA ILE A 20 48.50 -13.84 -18.20
C ILE A 20 49.12 -12.85 -19.20
N THR A 21 49.79 -11.72 -18.91
CA THR A 21 50.60 -11.11 -17.82
C THR A 21 50.82 -9.64 -18.29
N ALA A 22 51.16 -8.58 -17.53
CA ALA A 22 52.39 -8.35 -16.77
C ALA A 22 52.33 -6.95 -16.12
N CYS A 23 52.99 -6.79 -14.97
CA CYS A 23 53.25 -5.52 -14.28
C CYS A 23 54.38 -4.73 -14.95
N ASN A 24 54.39 -3.40 -14.80
CA ASN A 24 55.62 -2.68 -14.42
C ASN A 24 55.33 -1.32 -13.77
N ASP A 25 56.12 -1.08 -12.72
CA ASP A 25 56.21 0.08 -11.83
C ASP A 25 56.38 1.44 -12.52
N THR A 26 56.02 2.54 -11.85
CA THR A 26 56.98 3.52 -11.25
C THR A 26 56.23 4.61 -10.45
N LYS A 27 56.79 4.98 -9.30
CA LYS A 27 56.33 5.99 -8.31
C LYS A 27 56.69 7.44 -8.69
N ASN A 28 56.20 8.37 -7.85
CA ASN A 28 56.57 9.79 -7.63
C ASN A 28 55.58 10.79 -8.26
N ASP A 29 55.13 11.88 -7.64
CA ASP A 29 55.24 12.47 -6.30
C ASP A 29 54.09 13.51 -6.17
N THR A 30 53.90 13.98 -4.95
CA THR A 30 52.88 14.85 -4.36
C THR A 30 52.82 16.28 -4.95
N GLN A 31 51.60 16.86 -5.12
CA GLN A 31 51.21 18.25 -4.72
C GLN A 31 49.76 18.63 -5.15
N HIS A 32 48.98 19.19 -4.21
CA HIS A 32 47.67 19.88 -4.36
C HIS A 32 47.88 21.42 -4.57
N PRO A 33 46.88 22.33 -4.75
CA PRO A 33 45.50 22.30 -5.32
C PRO A 33 45.10 23.57 -6.18
N LYS A 34 43.85 23.57 -6.73
CA LYS A 34 43.02 24.70 -7.29
C LYS A 34 43.39 25.17 -8.73
N THR A 35 42.51 25.55 -9.68
CA THR A 35 41.16 26.18 -9.67
C THR A 35 40.54 26.16 -11.10
N THR A 36 39.21 26.28 -11.19
CA THR A 36 38.40 26.96 -12.25
C THR A 36 38.02 26.24 -13.56
N ASP A 37 36.73 25.93 -13.63
CA ASP A 37 35.74 26.04 -14.72
C ASP A 37 36.21 26.01 -16.19
N THR A 38 35.70 25.01 -16.92
CA THR A 38 35.21 25.21 -18.29
C THR A 38 34.06 24.24 -18.56
N ILE A 39 32.88 24.82 -18.81
CA ILE A 39 31.69 24.16 -19.35
C ILE A 39 31.97 23.81 -20.81
N VAL A 40 31.88 22.52 -21.16
CA VAL A 40 31.70 22.07 -22.55
C VAL A 40 30.52 21.13 -22.58
N ASN A 41 29.45 21.59 -23.21
CA ASN A 41 28.29 20.78 -23.58
C ASN A 41 28.72 19.74 -24.62
N LYS A 42 28.56 18.45 -24.29
CA LYS A 42 28.43 17.40 -25.29
C LYS A 42 27.17 16.61 -25.00
N SER A 43 26.21 16.76 -25.92
CA SER A 43 24.99 15.98 -26.01
C SER A 43 25.32 14.59 -26.51
N ASP A 44 25.34 13.61 -25.61
CA ASP A 44 25.22 12.21 -25.97
C ASP A 44 23.87 11.70 -25.44
N THR A 45 23.09 11.17 -26.38
CA THR A 45 21.74 10.65 -26.16
C THR A 45 21.89 9.29 -25.48
N GLU A 46 21.66 9.23 -24.17
CA GLU A 46 21.51 7.96 -23.46
C GLU A 46 20.12 7.85 -22.82
N ASN A 47 19.45 6.78 -23.25
CA ASN A 47 18.23 6.23 -22.70
C ASN A 47 18.45 5.89 -21.22
N THR A 48 18.02 6.74 -20.30
CA THR A 48 17.95 6.39 -18.86
C THR A 48 16.54 6.63 -18.35
N ASN A 49 15.66 5.69 -18.64
CA ASN A 49 14.40 5.56 -17.94
C ASN A 49 14.40 4.23 -17.18
N VAL A 50 15.12 4.17 -16.05
CA VAL A 50 14.74 3.47 -14.80
C VAL A 50 15.70 3.95 -13.69
N ASN A 51 15.21 4.87 -12.85
CA ASN A 51 15.62 5.23 -11.47
C ASN A 51 15.63 6.75 -11.26
N LYS A 52 14.47 7.38 -11.46
CA LYS A 52 14.21 8.64 -10.77
C LYS A 52 13.87 8.29 -9.32
N PRO A 53 14.63 8.76 -8.31
CA PRO A 53 14.24 8.57 -6.92
C PRO A 53 12.84 9.15 -6.72
N ILE A 54 11.93 8.35 -6.17
CA ILE A 54 10.60 8.84 -5.80
C ILE A 54 10.83 9.92 -4.74
N VAL A 55 10.67 11.19 -5.12
CA VAL A 55 10.67 12.30 -4.17
C VAL A 55 9.39 12.14 -3.34
N VAL A 56 9.53 11.54 -2.16
CA VAL A 56 8.45 11.43 -1.19
C VAL A 56 8.22 12.82 -0.59
N ARG A 57 7.20 13.52 -1.11
CA ARG A 57 6.71 14.78 -0.54
C ARG A 57 5.78 14.49 0.66
N PRO A 58 5.50 15.48 1.53
CA PRO A 58 4.52 15.29 2.59
C PRO A 58 3.13 14.93 2.03
N PRO A 59 2.34 14.11 2.74
CA PRO A 59 0.97 13.78 2.33
C PRO A 59 0.06 15.00 2.43
N ILE A 60 -1.01 15.00 1.65
CA ILE A 60 -2.08 16.00 1.74
C ILE A 60 -3.09 15.51 2.76
N LEU A 61 -3.34 16.33 3.79
CA LEU A 61 -4.25 16.01 4.89
C LEU A 61 -5.40 17.03 4.96
N ASN A 62 -6.62 16.60 4.66
CA ASN A 62 -7.81 17.43 4.87
C ASN A 62 -8.63 16.86 6.04
N ILE A 63 -8.70 17.59 7.17
CA ILE A 63 -9.36 17.09 8.38
C ILE A 63 -10.74 17.71 8.55
N THR A 64 -11.78 16.88 8.60
CA THR A 64 -13.18 17.27 8.73
C THR A 64 -13.81 16.66 9.99
N ASP A 65 -14.71 17.42 10.62
CA ASP A 65 -15.60 16.93 11.68
C ASP A 65 -16.97 16.64 11.04
N THR A 66 -17.49 15.43 11.19
CA THR A 66 -18.76 15.05 10.56
C THR A 66 -19.50 13.96 11.34
N LEU A 67 -20.66 13.55 10.85
CA LEU A 67 -21.41 12.40 11.34
C LEU A 67 -21.11 11.18 10.47
N SER A 68 -20.94 10.04 11.13
CA SER A 68 -20.80 8.77 10.43
C SER A 68 -22.17 8.21 10.05
N THR A 69 -22.25 7.55 8.89
CA THR A 69 -23.46 6.84 8.47
C THR A 69 -23.45 5.43 9.02
N LYS A 70 -24.58 4.96 9.55
CA LYS A 70 -24.73 3.58 10.01
C LYS A 70 -24.40 2.58 8.89
N LYS A 71 -23.51 1.62 9.16
CA LYS A 71 -23.14 0.55 8.23
C LYS A 71 -23.07 -0.80 8.94
N ILE A 72 -23.47 -1.85 8.23
CA ILE A 72 -23.23 -3.24 8.59
C ILE A 72 -21.98 -3.67 7.83
N VAL A 73 -20.95 -4.15 8.53
CA VAL A 73 -19.66 -4.49 7.94
C VAL A 73 -19.34 -5.95 8.24
N LEU A 74 -19.04 -6.73 7.19
CA LEU A 74 -18.44 -8.05 7.37
C LEU A 74 -16.95 -7.87 7.61
N VAL A 75 -16.40 -8.46 8.67
CA VAL A 75 -14.99 -8.32 9.03
C VAL A 75 -14.31 -9.68 9.20
N ILE A 76 -13.06 -9.76 8.76
CA ILE A 76 -12.14 -10.89 8.98
C ILE A 76 -10.93 -10.36 9.75
N LYS A 77 -10.55 -11.06 10.83
CA LYS A 77 -9.30 -10.82 11.55
C LYS A 77 -8.17 -11.58 10.88
N ASP A 78 -7.03 -10.94 10.72
CA ASP A 78 -5.80 -11.57 10.26
C ASP A 78 -4.58 -10.85 10.86
N SER A 79 -3.39 -11.38 10.59
CA SER A 79 -2.13 -10.76 10.95
C SER A 79 -1.08 -10.92 9.86
N ALA A 80 -0.08 -10.03 9.85
CA ALA A 80 1.07 -10.07 8.95
C ALA A 80 2.36 -9.75 9.71
N SER A 81 3.49 -10.31 9.25
CA SER A 81 4.81 -10.02 9.83
C SER A 81 5.51 -8.83 9.18
N THR A 82 5.04 -8.38 8.01
CA THR A 82 5.59 -7.25 7.25
C THR A 82 4.46 -6.38 6.72
N GLN A 83 4.78 -5.13 6.37
CA GLN A 83 3.83 -4.18 5.80
C GLN A 83 3.33 -4.65 4.42
N GLU A 84 4.20 -5.21 3.58
CA GLU A 84 3.85 -5.82 2.30
C GLU A 84 2.89 -7.01 2.49
N GLY A 85 3.12 -7.79 3.56
CA GLY A 85 2.25 -8.90 3.94
C GLY A 85 0.83 -8.46 4.28
N ILE A 86 0.66 -7.25 4.84
CA ILE A 86 -0.67 -6.66 5.06
C ILE A 86 -1.37 -6.50 3.70
N SER A 87 -0.73 -5.84 2.73
CA SER A 87 -1.32 -5.57 1.42
C SER A 87 -1.76 -6.85 0.70
N ILE A 88 -0.93 -7.89 0.72
CA ILE A 88 -1.26 -9.20 0.13
C ILE A 88 -2.49 -9.81 0.82
N LYS A 89 -2.53 -9.80 2.15
CA LYS A 89 -3.65 -10.35 2.91
C LYS A 89 -4.94 -9.55 2.74
N LEU A 90 -4.86 -8.22 2.67
CA LEU A 90 -6.01 -7.36 2.38
C LEU A 90 -6.57 -7.66 0.99
N ALA A 91 -5.72 -7.77 -0.03
CA ALA A 91 -6.15 -8.14 -1.38
C ALA A 91 -6.86 -9.49 -1.42
N GLU A 92 -6.33 -10.50 -0.73
CA GLU A 92 -6.95 -11.83 -0.62
C GLU A 92 -8.29 -11.78 0.13
N ILE A 93 -8.36 -11.03 1.23
CA ILE A 93 -9.58 -10.91 2.03
C ILE A 93 -10.70 -10.21 1.25
N TYR A 94 -10.41 -9.05 0.65
CA TYR A 94 -11.39 -8.28 -0.12
C TYR A 94 -11.73 -8.92 -1.46
N GLY A 95 -10.72 -9.48 -2.14
CA GLY A 95 -10.85 -10.06 -3.47
C GLY A 95 -11.58 -11.39 -3.49
N ASN A 96 -11.39 -12.21 -2.45
CA ASN A 96 -11.84 -13.60 -2.45
C ASN A 96 -12.73 -13.92 -1.24
N LYS A 97 -12.18 -13.89 -0.02
CA LYS A 97 -12.86 -14.42 1.18
C LYS A 97 -14.18 -13.71 1.48
N LEU A 98 -14.20 -12.37 1.46
CA LEU A 98 -15.43 -11.62 1.72
C LEU A 98 -16.40 -11.70 0.54
N LYS A 99 -15.91 -11.68 -0.71
CA LYS A 99 -16.76 -11.82 -1.91
C LYS A 99 -17.50 -13.16 -1.93
N GLU A 100 -16.84 -14.25 -1.53
CA GLU A 100 -17.46 -15.56 -1.44
C GLU A 100 -18.68 -15.55 -0.51
N VAL A 101 -18.54 -14.95 0.67
CA VAL A 101 -19.61 -14.90 1.68
C VAL A 101 -20.73 -13.95 1.28
N ILE A 102 -20.39 -12.83 0.64
CA ILE A 102 -21.35 -11.88 0.07
C ILE A 102 -22.18 -12.56 -1.01
N SER A 103 -21.54 -13.27 -1.94
CA SER A 103 -22.22 -14.02 -3.00
C SER A 103 -23.15 -15.10 -2.43
N LYS A 104 -22.65 -15.93 -1.50
CA LYS A 104 -23.42 -16.99 -0.84
C LYS A 104 -24.66 -16.47 -0.11
N ASN A 105 -24.57 -15.29 0.51
CA ASN A 105 -25.67 -14.67 1.24
C ASN A 105 -26.50 -13.69 0.38
N ARG A 106 -26.19 -13.54 -0.91
CA ARG A 106 -26.87 -12.59 -1.83
C ARG A 106 -26.92 -11.17 -1.26
N LEU A 107 -25.79 -10.73 -0.72
CA LEU A 107 -25.61 -9.38 -0.17
C LEU A 107 -25.10 -8.44 -1.26
N GLN A 108 -25.31 -7.14 -1.05
CA GLN A 108 -24.74 -6.08 -1.90
C GLN A 108 -23.67 -5.32 -1.12
N VAL A 109 -22.56 -5.01 -1.78
CA VAL A 109 -21.53 -4.13 -1.23
C VAL A 109 -22.01 -2.69 -1.32
N VAL A 110 -22.08 -1.98 -0.20
CA VAL A 110 -22.65 -0.61 -0.10
C VAL A 110 -21.62 0.44 0.28
N GLY A 111 -20.34 0.15 0.01
CA GLY A 111 -19.26 1.09 0.27
C GLY A 111 -17.87 0.51 0.09
N PRO A 112 -16.85 1.37 0.20
CA PRO A 112 -15.43 1.01 0.06
C PRO A 112 -14.96 -0.01 1.12
N PRO A 113 -13.86 -0.74 0.85
CA PRO A 113 -13.21 -1.59 1.84
C PRO A 113 -12.65 -0.79 3.02
N MET A 114 -12.58 -1.43 4.18
CA MET A 114 -12.25 -0.78 5.45
C MET A 114 -11.26 -1.62 6.26
N ALA A 115 -10.33 -0.99 6.97
CA ALA A 115 -9.40 -1.69 7.85
C ALA A 115 -9.31 -1.08 9.25
N TRP A 116 -9.16 -1.93 10.27
CA TRP A 116 -8.81 -1.54 11.63
C TRP A 116 -7.46 -2.16 11.99
N TYR A 117 -6.49 -1.33 12.35
CA TYR A 117 -5.18 -1.79 12.80
C TYR A 117 -5.11 -1.77 14.34
N GLN A 118 -4.77 -2.91 14.94
CA GLN A 118 -4.62 -3.05 16.39
C GLN A 118 -3.20 -2.75 16.84
N THR A 119 -2.21 -3.03 16.00
CA THR A 119 -0.79 -2.76 16.24
C THR A 119 -0.21 -1.92 15.10
N GLN A 120 0.78 -1.09 15.45
CA GLN A 120 1.53 -0.25 14.49
C GLN A 120 2.87 -0.87 14.11
N GLU A 121 3.24 -1.98 14.74
CA GLU A 121 4.50 -2.70 14.54
C GLU A 121 4.21 -4.19 14.35
N ALA A 122 5.20 -4.90 13.80
CA ALA A 122 5.11 -6.34 13.58
C ALA A 122 5.08 -7.12 14.93
N PRO A 123 4.28 -8.19 15.05
CA PRO A 123 3.28 -8.63 14.08
C PRO A 123 2.09 -7.65 14.02
N PHE A 124 1.71 -7.31 12.78
CA PHE A 124 0.59 -6.43 12.49
C PHE A 124 -0.71 -7.20 12.65
N PHE A 125 -1.55 -6.84 13.60
CA PHE A 125 -2.89 -7.39 13.75
C PHE A 125 -3.92 -6.43 13.18
N PHE A 126 -4.81 -6.93 12.34
CA PHE A 126 -5.82 -6.09 11.71
C PHE A 126 -7.15 -6.81 11.48
N GLU A 127 -8.20 -6.02 11.35
CA GLU A 127 -9.50 -6.41 10.82
C GLU A 127 -9.65 -5.80 9.43
N ALA A 128 -9.96 -6.63 8.44
CA ALA A 128 -10.33 -6.19 7.10
C ALA A 128 -11.83 -6.39 6.92
N GLY A 129 -12.53 -5.37 6.41
CA GLY A 129 -13.98 -5.41 6.28
C GLY A 129 -14.55 -4.78 5.03
N LEU A 130 -15.76 -5.22 4.68
CA LEU A 130 -16.53 -4.71 3.56
C LEU A 130 -17.97 -4.44 3.99
N PRO A 131 -18.50 -3.22 3.77
CA PRO A 131 -19.85 -2.86 4.16
C PRO A 131 -20.90 -3.50 3.24
N VAL A 132 -21.99 -4.00 3.83
CA VAL A 132 -23.08 -4.69 3.15
C VAL A 132 -24.45 -4.09 3.47
N ASP A 133 -25.42 -4.32 2.59
CA ASP A 133 -26.79 -3.81 2.66
C ASP A 133 -27.59 -4.34 3.88
N LYS A 134 -27.30 -5.56 4.31
CA LYS A 134 -27.99 -6.23 5.42
C LYS A 134 -27.13 -7.30 6.09
N LYS A 135 -27.57 -7.77 7.26
CA LYS A 135 -26.89 -8.86 7.97
C LYS A 135 -27.01 -10.17 7.18
N PRO A 136 -25.92 -10.95 7.05
CA PRO A 136 -25.99 -12.30 6.47
C PRO A 136 -26.84 -13.22 7.34
N VAL A 137 -27.51 -14.19 6.71
CA VAL A 137 -28.29 -15.23 7.40
C VAL A 137 -27.36 -16.35 7.89
N ALA A 138 -26.27 -16.61 7.18
CA ALA A 138 -25.27 -17.61 7.54
C ALA A 138 -23.85 -17.03 7.48
N LEU A 139 -23.09 -17.22 8.55
CA LEU A 139 -21.71 -16.77 8.67
C LEU A 139 -20.76 -17.93 8.91
N SER A 140 -19.62 -17.90 8.22
CA SER A 140 -18.47 -18.72 8.62
C SER A 140 -17.97 -18.25 9.99
N PRO A 141 -17.52 -19.14 10.88
CA PRO A 141 -16.97 -18.77 12.19
C PRO A 141 -15.82 -17.75 12.15
N LYS A 142 -15.12 -17.65 11.01
CA LYS A 142 -13.99 -16.72 10.81
C LYS A 142 -14.43 -15.29 10.45
N ILE A 143 -15.71 -15.06 10.17
CA ILE A 143 -16.27 -13.77 9.77
C ILE A 143 -17.18 -13.25 10.88
N LYS A 144 -17.02 -11.97 11.21
CA LYS A 144 -17.88 -11.28 12.18
C LYS A 144 -18.65 -10.17 11.49
N VAL A 145 -19.76 -9.78 12.11
CA VAL A 145 -20.52 -8.58 11.72
C VAL A 145 -20.18 -7.47 12.70
N LYS A 146 -19.84 -6.30 12.17
CA LYS A 146 -19.63 -5.06 12.94
C LYS A 146 -20.67 -4.04 12.50
N GLU A 147 -21.38 -3.45 13.44
CA GLU A 147 -22.19 -2.26 13.18
C GLU A 147 -21.37 -1.03 13.56
N ILE A 148 -21.22 -0.11 12.61
CA ILE A 148 -20.53 1.17 12.82
C ILE A 148 -21.48 2.31 12.48
N GLY A 149 -21.07 3.55 12.75
CA GLY A 149 -21.77 4.71 12.21
C GLY A 149 -22.85 5.29 13.13
N ILE A 150 -22.71 5.14 14.44
CA ILE A 150 -23.66 5.65 15.44
C ILE A 150 -23.20 6.97 16.10
N ASP A 151 -22.01 7.45 15.74
CA ASP A 151 -21.30 8.52 16.46
C ASP A 151 -20.85 9.66 15.54
N SER A 152 -20.47 10.78 16.17
CA SER A 152 -19.64 11.80 15.52
C SER A 152 -18.26 11.25 15.20
N VAL A 153 -17.65 11.71 14.11
CA VAL A 153 -16.31 11.30 13.69
C VAL A 153 -15.46 12.49 13.30
N VAL A 154 -14.15 12.35 13.48
CA VAL A 154 -13.15 13.15 12.78
C VAL A 154 -12.61 12.31 11.63
N VAL A 155 -12.58 12.86 10.42
CA VAL A 155 -12.07 12.19 9.23
C VAL A 155 -10.87 12.95 8.69
N VAL A 156 -9.78 12.25 8.38
CA VAL A 156 -8.71 12.77 7.53
C VAL A 156 -8.87 12.18 6.14
N HIS A 157 -9.11 13.03 5.17
CA HIS A 157 -8.93 12.65 3.77
C HIS A 157 -7.43 12.72 3.46
N PHE A 158 -6.80 11.56 3.41
CA PHE A 158 -5.36 11.39 3.21
C PHE A 158 -5.07 11.08 1.73
N TYR A 159 -4.10 11.80 1.17
CA TYR A 159 -3.54 11.54 -0.16
C TYR A 159 -2.03 11.48 -0.06
N GLY A 160 -1.45 10.30 -0.29
CA GLY A 160 -0.02 10.07 -0.20
C GLY A 160 0.32 8.58 -0.06
N PRO A 161 1.62 8.24 0.03
CA PRO A 161 2.06 6.86 0.22
C PRO A 161 1.60 6.29 1.56
N TYR A 162 1.16 5.03 1.59
CA TYR A 162 0.65 4.40 2.83
C TYR A 162 1.66 4.39 3.98
N GLN A 163 2.96 4.41 3.68
CA GLN A 163 4.03 4.51 4.68
C GLN A 163 3.96 5.81 5.50
N LEU A 164 3.24 6.83 5.01
CA LEU A 164 3.07 8.12 5.68
C LEU A 164 1.71 8.27 6.37
N THR A 165 0.87 7.23 6.45
CA THR A 165 -0.42 7.33 7.14
C THR A 165 -0.27 7.70 8.60
N TYR A 166 0.86 7.35 9.25
CA TYR A 166 1.16 7.74 10.63
C TYR A 166 1.02 9.27 10.86
N MET A 167 1.39 10.09 9.87
CA MET A 167 1.26 11.55 9.96
C MET A 167 -0.20 12.00 10.09
N ALA A 168 -1.12 11.30 9.42
CA ALA A 168 -2.56 11.56 9.55
C ALA A 168 -3.09 11.11 10.92
N TYR A 169 -2.62 9.99 11.46
CA TYR A 169 -2.95 9.58 12.83
C TYR A 169 -2.47 10.61 13.86
N GLU A 170 -1.25 11.13 13.71
CA GLU A 170 -0.70 12.16 14.60
C GLU A 170 -1.51 13.46 14.53
N ALA A 171 -1.76 13.95 13.31
CA ALA A 171 -2.50 15.20 13.10
C ALA A 171 -3.92 15.17 13.72
N VAL A 172 -4.63 14.04 13.65
CA VAL A 172 -5.95 13.92 14.30
C VAL A 172 -5.83 13.82 15.80
N LYS A 173 -4.88 13.05 16.32
CA LYS A 173 -4.68 12.93 17.77
C LYS A 173 -4.41 14.31 18.38
N GLU A 174 -3.57 15.11 17.74
CA GLU A 174 -3.29 16.49 18.15
C GLU A 174 -4.55 17.37 18.10
N ARG A 175 -5.29 17.36 16.98
CA ARG A 175 -6.52 18.15 16.83
C ARG A 175 -7.60 17.74 17.83
N MET A 176 -7.78 16.43 18.06
CA MET A 176 -8.75 15.92 19.03
C MET A 176 -8.37 16.35 20.46
N LYS A 177 -7.07 16.31 20.81
CA LYS A 177 -6.56 16.77 22.10
C LYS A 177 -6.80 18.27 22.30
N ALA A 178 -6.44 19.09 21.31
CA ALA A 178 -6.64 20.54 21.35
C ALA A 178 -8.13 20.91 21.52
N ASN A 179 -9.01 20.16 20.86
CA ASN A 179 -10.46 20.39 20.90
C ASN A 179 -11.19 19.63 22.02
N LYS A 180 -10.45 19.01 22.96
CA LYS A 180 -10.99 18.23 24.09
C LYS A 180 -12.02 17.17 23.66
N ARG A 181 -11.80 16.53 22.50
CA ARG A 181 -12.67 15.48 21.96
C ARG A 181 -12.33 14.13 22.57
N THR A 182 -13.34 13.38 22.99
CA THR A 182 -13.18 12.04 23.56
C THR A 182 -13.41 10.96 22.50
N PRO A 183 -12.42 10.09 22.21
CA PRO A 183 -12.61 8.94 21.32
C PRO A 183 -13.67 7.97 21.87
N THR A 184 -14.46 7.36 20.99
CA THR A 184 -15.47 6.33 21.35
C THR A 184 -15.13 4.93 20.85
N GLY A 185 -14.07 4.78 20.06
CA GLY A 185 -13.65 3.49 19.53
C GLY A 185 -12.29 3.55 18.85
N ALA A 186 -11.84 2.40 18.36
CA ALA A 186 -10.62 2.30 17.57
C ALA A 186 -10.78 3.06 16.25
N PRO A 187 -9.74 3.80 15.81
CA PRO A 187 -9.73 4.40 14.49
C PRO A 187 -9.72 3.32 13.40
N TYR A 188 -10.12 3.72 12.21
CA TYR A 188 -10.14 2.83 11.04
C TYR A 188 -9.92 3.59 9.75
N GLU A 189 -9.49 2.85 8.73
CA GLU A 189 -9.24 3.37 7.40
C GLU A 189 -10.35 2.94 6.45
N ILE A 190 -10.65 3.80 5.50
CA ILE A 190 -11.54 3.54 4.37
C ILE A 190 -10.75 3.79 3.09
N TYR A 191 -10.63 2.77 2.24
CA TYR A 191 -9.94 2.89 0.95
C TYR A 191 -10.93 3.42 -0.10
N VAL A 192 -11.05 4.75 -0.17
CA VAL A 192 -12.07 5.45 -0.97
C VAL A 192 -11.81 5.30 -2.47
N SER A 193 -10.55 5.42 -2.89
CA SER A 193 -10.13 5.23 -4.28
C SER A 193 -9.27 3.98 -4.43
N ASP A 194 -9.36 3.32 -5.59
CA ASP A 194 -8.51 2.16 -5.91
C ASP A 194 -7.07 2.63 -6.17
N PRO A 195 -6.05 2.06 -5.48
CA PRO A 195 -4.65 2.35 -5.77
C PRO A 195 -4.17 1.74 -7.10
N ILE A 196 -4.97 0.90 -7.76
CA ILE A 196 -4.67 0.25 -9.03
C ILE A 196 -5.66 0.77 -10.09
N ASP A 197 -5.14 1.15 -11.25
CA ASP A 197 -5.98 1.57 -12.38
C ASP A 197 -6.62 0.36 -13.11
N LYS A 198 -7.48 0.66 -14.07
CA LYS A 198 -8.18 -0.35 -14.89
C LYS A 198 -7.25 -1.28 -15.66
N ASP A 199 -5.99 -0.88 -15.89
CA ASP A 199 -4.99 -1.63 -16.64
C ASP A 199 -4.04 -2.38 -15.69
N GLY A 200 -4.32 -2.39 -14.38
CA GLY A 200 -3.55 -3.09 -13.36
C GLY A 200 -2.30 -2.34 -12.90
N LYS A 201 -2.15 -1.05 -13.20
CA LYS A 201 -0.96 -0.26 -12.84
C LYS A 201 -1.18 0.56 -11.56
N PRO A 202 -0.15 0.76 -10.73
CA PRO A 202 -0.23 1.64 -9.58
C PRO A 202 -0.57 3.08 -9.99
N VAL A 203 -1.59 3.64 -9.36
CA VAL A 203 -1.93 5.06 -9.45
C VAL A 203 -0.97 5.88 -8.60
N ASP A 204 -0.72 7.12 -9.00
CA ASP A 204 -0.02 8.10 -8.16
C ASP A 204 -0.65 8.14 -6.76
N PRO A 205 0.09 7.81 -5.68
CA PRO A 205 -0.48 7.72 -4.34
C PRO A 205 -1.06 9.05 -3.85
N TYR A 206 -0.64 10.19 -4.40
CA TYR A 206 -1.24 11.50 -4.07
C TYR A 206 -2.57 11.78 -4.78
N LYS A 207 -3.07 10.84 -5.59
CA LYS A 207 -4.41 10.84 -6.18
C LYS A 207 -5.30 9.74 -5.60
N VAL A 208 -4.74 8.86 -4.78
CA VAL A 208 -5.46 7.80 -4.09
C VAL A 208 -5.92 8.34 -2.74
N GLN A 209 -7.23 8.35 -2.52
CA GLN A 209 -7.81 8.80 -1.26
C GLN A 209 -7.94 7.64 -0.28
N THR A 210 -7.45 7.84 0.93
CA THR A 210 -7.77 7.00 2.10
C THR A 210 -8.34 7.88 3.18
N ASP A 211 -9.51 7.52 3.71
CA ASP A 211 -10.09 8.24 4.84
C ASP A 211 -9.67 7.56 6.15
N ILE A 212 -8.99 8.28 7.03
CA ILE A 212 -8.67 7.81 8.38
C ILE A 212 -9.69 8.41 9.35
N VAL A 213 -10.49 7.53 9.95
CA VAL A 213 -11.68 7.89 10.71
C VAL A 213 -11.47 7.63 12.20
N PHE A 214 -11.75 8.64 13.02
CA PHE A 214 -11.69 8.59 14.47
C PHE A 214 -13.09 8.79 15.07
N PRO A 215 -13.74 7.73 15.57
CA PRO A 215 -14.98 7.83 16.32
C PRO A 215 -14.81 8.68 17.59
N ARG A 216 -15.75 9.58 17.83
CA ARG A 216 -15.77 10.44 19.03
C ARG A 216 -17.18 10.66 19.56
N LYS A 217 -17.28 11.06 20.82
CA LYS A 217 -18.55 11.51 21.39
C LYS A 217 -19.08 12.73 20.62
N SER A 218 -20.40 12.79 20.48
CA SER A 218 -21.05 14.06 20.15
C SER A 218 -20.88 15.01 21.33
N ASN A 219 -20.66 16.29 21.02
CA ASN A 219 -20.84 17.35 22.01
C ASN A 219 -22.32 17.69 22.13
#